data_AF-A0A2V6F4Z6-F1
#
_entry.id   AF-A0A2V6F4Z6-F1
#
_cell.length_a   1.000
_cell.length_b   1.000
_cell.length_c   1.000
_cell.angle_alpha   90.00
_cell.angle_beta   90.00
_cell.angle_gamma   90.00
#
_symmetry.space_group_name_H-M   'P 1'
#
loop_
_entity.id
_entity.type
_entity.pdbx_description
1 polymer ?
#
loop_
_entity_poly.entity_id
_entity_poly.type
_entity_poly.pdbx_seq_one_letter_code
_entity_poly.pdbx_strand_id
1 'polypeptide(L)'
;MRAIAIWSLSFLCAVLFILQFKGWPAPFVLEMEIQTERDARLELRYDQGGGFRRQDSVVDVVNGDSQFQVVRFRIAASQLHNLNLRQYEGSDSMRLRRCRLKMPGRKPVEIAADKIRSVQPGTTVAQDNDVAEIRGIDGNANVAVVLPAGFEESRTSRRSRGGIVILLCLNVLALVLFVLKPRPAGSALRDSKQRLISNAILIVLVLGYVATSLAKLNGSATALWRIYADRQAPTAGLIFGTPKAIRSDEWVGETPWILSQAARRFPVENPGVGDGVMPLLNNLPARHWTMLFRPQMWGFFMTDVEHAFAFYWNFKWFGLLLGAFLFLQAIARG
;
A
#
# COMPACT_ATOMS: atom_id res chain seq x y z
N MET A 1 0.98 -16.72 -34.34
CA MET A 1 -0.23 -16.20 -33.67
C MET A 1 -0.32 -16.53 -32.18
N ARG A 2 -0.20 -17.81 -31.76
CA ARG A 2 -0.36 -18.19 -30.33
C ARG A 2 0.67 -17.56 -29.38
N ALA A 3 1.94 -17.52 -29.78
CA ALA A 3 3.00 -16.85 -29.00
C ALA A 3 2.73 -15.34 -28.86
N ILE A 4 2.36 -14.67 -29.96
CA ILE A 4 2.02 -13.23 -29.97
C ILE A 4 0.91 -12.93 -28.95
N ALA A 5 -0.16 -13.74 -28.94
CA ALA A 5 -1.24 -13.56 -27.97
C ALA A 5 -0.78 -13.71 -26.51
N ILE A 6 0.10 -14.68 -26.20
CA ILE A 6 0.68 -14.84 -24.85
C ILE A 6 1.50 -13.61 -24.47
N TRP A 7 2.38 -13.15 -25.37
CA TRP A 7 3.21 -11.97 -25.11
C TRP A 7 2.36 -10.71 -24.90
N SER A 8 1.34 -10.49 -25.74
CA SER A 8 0.43 -9.35 -25.61
C SER A 8 -0.36 -9.38 -24.31
N LEU A 9 -0.92 -10.53 -23.91
CA LEU A 9 -1.65 -10.68 -22.65
C LEU A 9 -0.74 -10.49 -21.44
N SER A 10 0.45 -11.10 -21.45
CA SER A 10 1.45 -10.93 -20.37
C SER A 10 1.90 -9.49 -20.24
N PHE A 11 2.14 -8.79 -21.35
CA PHE A 11 2.48 -7.37 -21.36
C PHE A 11 1.35 -6.52 -20.78
N LEU A 12 0.10 -6.80 -21.18
CA LEU A 12 -1.06 -6.08 -20.65
C LEU A 12 -1.25 -6.32 -19.15
N CYS A 13 -1.06 -7.56 -18.67
CA CYS A 13 -1.05 -7.87 -17.24
C CYS A 13 0.02 -7.05 -16.49
N ALA A 14 1.25 -7.00 -17.03
CA ALA A 14 2.34 -6.23 -16.43
C ALA A 14 2.04 -4.72 -16.38
N VAL A 15 1.50 -4.16 -17.46
CA VAL A 15 1.10 -2.74 -17.52
C VAL A 15 -0.01 -2.45 -16.53
N LEU A 16 -1.08 -3.25 -16.49
CA LEU A 16 -2.19 -3.09 -15.54
C LEU A 16 -1.70 -3.21 -14.09
N PHE A 17 -0.79 -4.14 -13.81
CA PHE A 17 -0.16 -4.30 -12.51
C PHE A 17 0.66 -3.05 -12.13
N ILE A 18 1.43 -2.45 -13.03
CA ILE A 18 2.19 -1.23 -12.71
C ILE A 18 1.27 -0.01 -12.56
N LEU A 19 0.23 0.09 -13.39
CA LEU A 19 -0.75 1.17 -13.34
C LEU A 19 -1.48 1.25 -12.00
N GLN A 20 -1.59 0.14 -11.27
CA GLN A 20 -2.17 0.11 -9.92
C GLN A 20 -1.37 0.98 -8.90
N PHE A 21 -0.11 1.30 -9.19
CA PHE A 21 0.77 2.05 -8.28
C PHE A 21 1.02 3.50 -8.69
N LYS A 22 1.33 3.76 -9.97
CA LYS A 22 1.82 5.07 -10.44
C LYS A 22 0.78 5.93 -11.17
N GLY A 23 -0.38 5.38 -11.55
CA GLY A 23 -1.25 6.01 -12.55
C GLY A 23 -2.41 6.87 -12.02
N TRP A 24 -2.60 7.02 -10.71
CA TRP A 24 -3.89 7.53 -10.18
C TRP A 24 -3.78 8.77 -9.31
N PRO A 25 -4.70 9.73 -9.48
CA PRO A 25 -4.81 10.86 -8.56
C PRO A 25 -5.06 10.34 -7.15
N ALA A 26 -4.43 10.96 -6.16
CA ALA A 26 -4.72 10.66 -4.77
C ALA A 26 -6.20 10.92 -4.47
N PRO A 27 -6.84 10.16 -3.55
CA PRO A 27 -8.24 10.34 -3.19
C PRO A 27 -8.55 11.78 -2.77
N PHE A 28 -7.58 12.39 -2.09
CA PHE A 28 -7.60 13.79 -1.70
C PHE A 28 -6.25 14.44 -2.06
N VAL A 29 -6.31 15.64 -2.60
CA VAL A 29 -5.14 16.49 -2.80
C VAL A 29 -5.44 17.82 -2.13
N LEU A 30 -4.69 18.13 -1.06
CA LEU A 30 -4.74 19.44 -0.43
C LEU A 30 -3.75 20.34 -1.17
N GLU A 31 -4.29 21.31 -1.89
CA GLU A 31 -3.52 22.35 -2.58
C GLU A 31 -3.57 23.61 -1.72
N MET A 32 -2.42 24.22 -1.49
CA MET A 32 -2.33 25.49 -0.78
C MET A 32 -1.19 26.34 -1.36
N GLU A 33 -1.37 27.65 -1.33
CA GLU A 33 -0.31 28.60 -1.65
C GLU A 33 0.41 28.97 -0.35
N ILE A 34 1.70 28.68 -0.27
CA ILE A 34 2.55 28.88 0.91
C ILE A 34 3.66 29.87 0.58
N GLN A 35 3.94 30.76 1.51
CA GLN A 35 5.09 31.64 1.48
C GLN A 35 5.83 31.54 2.82
N THR A 36 7.13 31.29 2.77
CA THR A 36 8.05 31.27 3.92
C THR A 36 9.30 32.06 3.58
N GLU A 37 9.93 32.69 4.57
CA GLU A 37 11.17 33.46 4.35
C GLU A 37 12.42 32.57 4.29
N ARG A 38 12.32 31.36 4.84
CA ARG A 38 13.36 30.34 4.84
C ARG A 38 12.79 29.01 4.36
N ASP A 39 13.69 28.15 3.93
CA ASP A 39 13.35 26.76 3.63
C ASP A 39 12.71 26.12 4.86
N ALA A 40 11.62 25.40 4.64
CA ALA A 40 10.83 24.84 5.71
C ALA A 40 10.36 23.43 5.35
N ARG A 41 10.45 22.52 6.31
CA ARG A 41 9.88 21.18 6.17
C ARG A 41 8.45 21.18 6.69
N LEU A 42 7.51 20.83 5.82
CA LEU A 42 6.10 20.75 6.16
C LEU A 42 5.65 19.30 6.30
N GLU A 43 5.02 18.96 7.43
CA GLU A 43 4.36 17.69 7.66
C GLU A 43 2.86 17.92 7.77
N LEU A 44 2.10 17.44 6.79
CA LEU A 44 0.64 17.40 6.85
C LEU A 44 0.20 16.07 7.45
N ARG A 45 -0.30 16.10 8.67
CA ARG A 45 -0.98 14.97 9.32
C ARG A 45 -2.46 14.99 9.01
N TYR A 46 -3.03 13.81 8.79
CA TYR A 46 -4.44 13.65 8.49
C TYR A 46 -5.10 12.58 9.36
N ASP A 47 -6.36 12.82 9.71
CA ASP A 47 -7.16 11.92 10.53
C ASP A 47 -8.16 11.13 9.67
N GLN A 48 -8.11 9.80 9.80
CA GLN A 48 -8.99 8.86 9.11
C GLN A 48 -10.15 8.36 9.99
N GLY A 49 -10.50 9.08 11.06
CA GLY A 49 -11.62 8.78 11.98
C GLY A 49 -11.20 8.22 13.34
N GLY A 50 -9.90 8.01 13.56
CA GLY A 50 -9.34 7.47 14.81
C GLY A 50 -8.34 8.40 15.50
N GLY A 51 -8.29 9.67 15.09
CA GLY A 51 -7.30 10.66 15.52
C GLY A 51 -6.03 10.65 14.67
N PHE A 52 -5.14 11.61 14.93
CA PHE A 52 -3.86 11.73 14.24
C PHE A 52 -2.91 10.61 14.64
N ARG A 53 -2.48 9.80 13.66
CA ARG A 53 -1.45 8.79 13.86
C ARG A 53 -0.16 9.23 13.16
N ARG A 54 1.00 8.86 13.70
CA ARG A 54 2.31 9.23 13.10
C ARG A 54 2.49 8.70 11.67
N GLN A 55 1.83 7.59 11.34
CA GLN A 55 1.83 7.00 10.00
C GLN A 55 0.97 7.75 8.97
N ASP A 56 0.03 8.58 9.43
CA ASP A 56 -0.93 9.26 8.57
C ASP A 56 -0.44 10.68 8.30
N SER A 57 0.70 10.79 7.62
CA SER A 57 1.31 12.06 7.27
C SER A 57 1.94 12.09 5.89
N VAL A 58 1.99 13.28 5.30
CA VAL A 58 2.70 13.58 4.06
C VAL A 58 3.69 14.70 4.36
N VAL A 59 4.93 14.53 3.92
CA VAL A 59 5.97 15.55 4.10
C VAL A 59 6.27 16.19 2.75
N ASP A 60 6.46 17.50 2.75
CA ASP A 60 6.98 18.26 1.61
C ASP A 60 8.00 19.30 2.12
N VAL A 61 8.89 19.76 1.24
CA VAL A 61 9.86 20.81 1.55
C VAL A 61 9.52 22.02 0.70
N VAL A 62 9.40 23.17 1.35
CA VAL A 62 9.11 24.45 0.70
C VAL A 62 10.35 25.30 0.79
N ASN A 63 10.77 25.87 -0.34
CA ASN A 63 11.92 26.75 -0.38
C ASN A 63 11.49 28.16 0.07
N GLY A 64 12.34 28.84 0.84
CA GLY A 64 12.12 30.22 1.25
C GLY A 64 12.10 31.15 0.05
N ASP A 65 11.00 31.89 -0.12
CA ASP A 65 10.84 32.88 -1.19
C ASP A 65 9.87 33.99 -0.75
N SER A 66 10.06 35.16 -1.36
CA SER A 66 9.15 36.31 -1.29
C SER A 66 7.80 36.06 -1.98
N GLN A 67 7.70 35.05 -2.84
CA GLN A 67 6.49 34.72 -3.60
C GLN A 67 5.76 33.50 -3.03
N PHE A 68 4.44 33.47 -3.23
CA PHE A 68 3.62 32.30 -2.89
C PHE A 68 3.89 31.15 -3.85
N GLN A 69 4.19 29.97 -3.30
CA GLN A 69 4.41 28.73 -4.02
C GLN A 69 3.23 27.77 -3.81
N VAL A 70 2.82 27.07 -4.87
CA VAL A 70 1.73 26.09 -4.77
C VAL A 70 2.27 24.74 -4.31
N VAL A 71 1.87 24.33 -3.11
CA VAL A 71 2.22 23.03 -2.52
C VAL A 71 1.02 22.08 -2.60
N ARG A 72 1.28 20.81 -2.95
CA ARG A 72 0.22 19.81 -3.18
C ARG A 72 0.46 18.55 -2.35
N PHE A 73 -0.18 18.46 -1.21
CA PHE A 73 -0.15 17.27 -0.38
C PHE A 73 -1.11 16.21 -0.92
N ARG A 74 -0.54 15.09 -1.39
CA ARG A 74 -1.29 13.94 -1.90
C ARG A 74 -1.66 13.00 -0.76
N ILE A 75 -2.89 13.05 -0.30
CA ILE A 75 -3.36 12.30 0.88
C ILE A 75 -3.97 10.98 0.42
N ALA A 76 -3.31 9.87 0.76
CA ALA A 76 -3.74 8.53 0.40
C ALA A 76 -4.73 7.92 1.41
N ALA A 77 -5.76 8.65 1.83
CA ALA A 77 -6.76 8.21 2.82
C ALA A 77 -8.08 7.75 2.17
N SER A 78 -8.86 6.91 2.87
CA SER A 78 -10.24 6.53 2.45
C SER A 78 -11.30 7.45 3.03
N GLN A 79 -11.02 8.02 4.21
CA GLN A 79 -11.83 9.02 4.89
C GLN A 79 -10.88 10.10 5.43
N LEU A 80 -11.38 11.32 5.53
CA LEU A 80 -10.62 12.49 5.95
C LEU A 80 -11.48 13.38 6.85
N HIS A 81 -11.11 13.50 8.11
CA HIS A 81 -11.87 14.27 9.10
C HIS A 81 -11.18 15.56 9.50
N ASN A 82 -9.92 15.47 9.89
CA ASN A 82 -9.13 16.59 10.39
C ASN A 82 -7.76 16.61 9.75
N LEU A 83 -7.18 17.80 9.66
CA LEU A 83 -5.85 18.03 9.14
C LEU A 83 -5.05 18.84 10.17
N ASN A 84 -3.78 18.52 10.28
CA ASN A 84 -2.83 19.25 11.10
C ASN A 84 -1.57 19.48 10.27
N LEU A 85 -1.25 20.75 10.04
CA LEU A 85 -0.06 21.16 9.31
C LEU A 85 1.01 21.56 10.34
N ARG A 86 2.15 20.90 10.27
CA ARG A 86 3.32 21.20 11.10
C ARG A 86 4.43 21.72 10.23
N GLN A 87 5.08 22.78 10.70
CA GLN A 87 6.30 23.30 10.14
C GLN A 87 7.44 22.96 11.07
N TYR A 88 8.56 22.51 10.50
CA TYR A 88 9.81 22.29 11.20
C TYR A 88 10.94 23.06 10.55
N GLU A 89 11.83 23.60 11.39
CA GLU A 89 13.10 24.23 10.99
C GLU A 89 12.94 25.37 9.95
N GLY A 90 11.78 26.05 9.93
CA GLY A 90 11.51 27.10 8.94
C GLY A 90 11.65 28.52 9.47
N SER A 91 11.00 29.47 8.80
CA SER A 91 10.90 30.85 9.28
C SER A 91 9.89 31.00 10.42
N ASP A 92 10.06 32.03 11.24
CA ASP A 92 9.11 32.33 12.33
C ASP A 92 7.73 32.69 11.80
N SER A 93 7.63 33.26 10.60
CA SER A 93 6.38 33.55 9.89
C SER A 93 6.19 32.59 8.70
N MET A 94 4.98 32.05 8.56
CA MET A 94 4.53 31.31 7.38
C MET A 94 3.17 31.84 6.96
N ARG A 95 2.99 32.15 5.69
CA ARG A 95 1.74 32.65 5.15
C ARG A 95 1.09 31.60 4.27
N LEU A 96 -0.20 31.36 4.51
CA LEU A 96 -1.03 30.43 3.75
C LEU A 96 -2.17 31.18 3.09
N ARG A 97 -2.49 30.84 1.84
CA ARG A 97 -3.71 31.29 1.16
C ARG A 97 -4.24 30.24 0.20
N ARG A 98 -5.48 30.44 -0.27
CA ARG A 98 -6.13 29.59 -1.29
C ARG A 98 -6.04 28.09 -0.99
N CYS A 99 -6.31 27.72 0.25
CA CYS A 99 -6.34 26.32 0.67
C CYS A 99 -7.55 25.62 0.04
N ARG A 100 -7.31 24.59 -0.76
CA ARG A 100 -8.33 23.86 -1.53
C ARG A 100 -8.15 22.36 -1.40
N LEU A 101 -9.21 21.67 -1.01
CA LEU A 101 -9.27 20.22 -1.02
C LEU A 101 -9.85 19.75 -2.37
N LYS A 102 -9.01 19.14 -3.20
CA LYS A 102 -9.40 18.54 -4.48
C LYS A 102 -9.69 17.06 -4.30
N MET A 103 -10.78 16.61 -4.91
CA MET A 103 -11.21 15.21 -4.91
C MET A 103 -11.60 14.81 -6.34
N PRO A 104 -11.14 13.67 -6.86
CA PRO A 104 -11.52 13.20 -8.19
C PRO A 104 -13.04 13.09 -8.34
N GLY A 105 -13.63 13.73 -9.35
CA GLY A 105 -15.06 13.67 -9.63
C GLY A 105 -15.96 14.47 -8.68
N ARG A 106 -15.41 15.37 -7.85
CA ARG A 106 -16.16 16.34 -7.05
C ARG A 106 -15.62 17.74 -7.28
N LYS A 107 -16.43 18.77 -6.98
CA LYS A 107 -15.96 20.16 -6.98
C LYS A 107 -14.91 20.35 -5.87
N PRO A 108 -13.84 21.13 -6.10
CA PRO A 108 -12.90 21.49 -5.05
C PRO A 108 -13.62 22.19 -3.89
N VAL A 109 -13.24 21.88 -2.66
CA VAL A 109 -13.75 22.54 -1.46
C VAL A 109 -12.72 23.56 -1.01
N GLU A 110 -13.11 24.83 -0.95
CA GLU A 110 -12.24 25.88 -0.41
C GLU A 110 -12.29 25.85 1.13
N ILE A 111 -11.12 25.98 1.74
CA ILE A 111 -10.95 26.05 3.19
C ILE A 111 -10.57 27.50 3.48
N ALA A 112 -11.50 28.24 4.08
CA ALA A 112 -11.29 29.62 4.44
C ALA A 112 -10.24 29.76 5.55
N ALA A 113 -9.58 30.93 5.59
CA ALA A 113 -8.52 31.21 6.55
C ALA A 113 -9.01 31.13 8.01
N ASP A 114 -10.31 31.37 8.27
CA ASP A 114 -10.96 31.24 9.59
C ASP A 114 -10.93 29.82 10.16
N LYS A 115 -10.76 28.81 9.29
CA LYS A 115 -10.65 27.40 9.65
C LYS A 115 -9.23 26.97 10.01
N ILE A 116 -8.25 27.86 9.88
CA ILE A 116 -6.86 27.60 10.28
C ILE A 116 -6.70 28.10 11.71
N ARG A 117 -6.43 27.18 12.64
CA ARG A 117 -6.37 27.48 14.08
C ARG A 117 -5.08 26.97 14.69
N SER A 118 -4.54 27.72 15.64
CA SER A 118 -3.42 27.22 16.45
C SER A 118 -3.86 26.02 17.29
N VAL A 119 -3.00 25.00 17.36
CA VAL A 119 -3.23 23.78 18.16
C VAL A 119 -2.37 23.78 19.43
N GLN A 120 -1.29 24.56 19.44
CA GLN A 120 -0.27 24.49 20.49
C GLN A 120 0.00 25.89 21.08
N PRO A 121 0.21 26.00 22.41
CA PRO A 121 0.72 27.23 23.01
C PRO A 121 2.02 27.65 22.32
N GLY A 122 2.08 28.91 21.90
CA GLY A 122 3.24 29.46 21.19
C GLY A 122 3.09 29.58 19.67
N THR A 123 2.18 28.86 19.04
CA THR A 123 1.79 29.16 17.65
C THR A 123 0.66 30.19 17.66
N THR A 124 0.83 31.29 16.93
CA THR A 124 -0.23 32.30 16.73
C THR A 124 -0.68 32.29 15.28
N VAL A 125 -1.97 32.53 15.05
CA VAL A 125 -2.54 32.64 13.70
C VAL A 125 -3.26 33.99 13.62
N ALA A 126 -2.72 34.88 12.81
CA ALA A 126 -3.35 36.14 12.45
C ALA A 126 -4.00 36.00 11.07
N GLN A 127 -5.18 36.57 10.89
CA GLN A 127 -5.90 36.54 9.63
C GLN A 127 -5.89 37.93 9.02
N ASP A 128 -5.43 38.02 7.79
CA ASP A 128 -5.49 39.22 6.96
C ASP A 128 -6.19 38.85 5.64
N ASN A 129 -7.48 39.18 5.56
CA ASN A 129 -8.34 38.83 4.44
C ASN A 129 -8.31 37.31 4.15
N ASP A 130 -7.81 36.92 2.96
CA ASP A 130 -7.70 35.53 2.52
C ASP A 130 -6.37 34.86 2.92
N VAL A 131 -5.50 35.57 3.66
CA VAL A 131 -4.19 35.09 4.08
C VAL A 131 -4.21 34.77 5.58
N ALA A 132 -3.82 33.55 5.93
CA ALA A 132 -3.52 33.16 7.30
C ALA A 132 -2.01 33.30 7.52
N GLU A 133 -1.60 34.23 8.36
CA GLU A 133 -0.23 34.38 8.82
C GLU A 133 -0.05 33.59 10.12
N ILE A 134 0.79 32.58 10.06
CA ILE A 134 1.11 31.68 11.16
C ILE A 134 2.47 32.08 11.69
N ARG A 135 2.56 32.36 12.99
CA ARG A 135 3.84 32.60 13.65
C ARG A 135 4.14 31.50 14.65
N GLY A 136 5.28 30.84 14.44
CA GLY A 136 5.80 29.77 15.27
C GLY A 136 6.80 30.25 16.33
N ILE A 137 7.38 29.31 17.05
CA ILE A 137 8.53 29.53 17.94
C ILE A 137 9.72 28.79 17.33
N ASP A 138 10.84 29.50 17.16
CA ASP A 138 12.09 28.97 16.60
C ASP A 138 11.86 28.22 15.28
N GLY A 139 11.09 28.83 14.37
CA GLY A 139 10.76 28.24 13.07
C GLY A 139 9.82 27.02 13.10
N ASN A 140 9.27 26.65 14.25
CA ASN A 140 8.34 25.54 14.41
C ASN A 140 6.91 26.05 14.64
N ALA A 141 5.97 25.57 13.83
CA ALA A 141 4.55 25.94 13.94
C ALA A 141 3.65 24.70 13.85
N ASN A 142 2.50 24.76 14.53
CA ASN A 142 1.53 23.68 14.53
C ASN A 142 0.09 24.23 14.45
N VAL A 143 -0.56 24.01 13.31
CA VAL A 143 -1.91 24.51 13.05
C VAL A 143 -2.85 23.40 12.63
N ALA A 144 -4.09 23.47 13.12
CA ALA A 144 -5.20 22.67 12.64
C ALA A 144 -5.80 23.36 11.41
N VAL A 145 -6.02 22.58 10.37
CA VAL A 145 -6.80 22.98 9.20
C VAL A 145 -8.14 22.29 9.33
N VAL A 146 -9.13 23.01 9.87
CA VAL A 146 -10.45 22.44 10.19
C VAL A 146 -11.25 22.26 8.90
N LEU A 147 -11.65 21.03 8.62
CA LEU A 147 -12.51 20.73 7.50
C LEU A 147 -13.97 21.04 7.86
N PRO A 148 -14.79 21.52 6.90
CA PRO A 148 -16.19 21.84 7.17
C PRO A 148 -17.03 20.62 7.52
N ALA A 149 -16.63 19.44 7.03
CA ALA A 149 -17.22 18.14 7.35
C ALA A 149 -16.18 17.05 7.09
N GLY A 150 -16.45 15.83 7.57
CA GLY A 150 -15.68 14.65 7.17
C GLY A 150 -15.94 14.29 5.70
N PHE A 151 -14.88 13.96 4.96
CA PHE A 151 -14.96 13.57 3.57
C PHE A 151 -14.61 12.11 3.38
N GLU A 152 -15.42 11.41 2.59
CA GLU A 152 -15.07 10.07 2.09
C GLU A 152 -14.51 10.13 0.67
N GLU A 153 -13.64 9.16 0.35
CA GLU A 153 -13.12 8.94 -0.99
C GLU A 153 -14.27 8.86 -2.00
N SER A 154 -14.12 9.58 -3.11
CA SER A 154 -15.17 9.65 -4.12
C SER A 154 -15.44 8.29 -4.77
N ARG A 155 -16.69 8.06 -5.18
CA ARG A 155 -17.08 6.84 -5.92
C ARG A 155 -16.25 6.69 -7.20
N THR A 156 -15.90 7.79 -7.85
CA THR A 156 -15.06 7.81 -9.06
C THR A 156 -13.67 7.26 -8.79
N SER A 157 -13.01 7.73 -7.72
CA SER A 157 -11.68 7.22 -7.30
C SER A 157 -11.72 5.73 -6.95
N ARG A 158 -12.74 5.30 -6.17
CA ARG A 158 -12.93 3.88 -5.82
C ARG A 158 -13.17 3.00 -7.05
N ARG A 159 -14.07 3.41 -7.96
CA ARG A 159 -14.40 2.66 -9.17
C ARG A 159 -13.21 2.52 -10.10
N SER A 160 -12.40 3.57 -10.23
CA SER A 160 -11.28 3.53 -11.15
C SER A 160 -10.17 2.58 -10.66
N ARG A 161 -9.88 2.59 -9.36
CA ARG A 161 -8.98 1.62 -8.71
C ARG A 161 -9.50 0.20 -8.83
N GLY A 162 -10.76 -0.03 -8.45
CA GLY A 162 -11.38 -1.35 -8.53
C GLY A 162 -11.45 -1.87 -9.97
N GLY A 163 -11.73 -0.98 -10.93
CA GLY A 163 -11.80 -1.31 -12.36
C GLY A 163 -10.50 -1.88 -12.92
N ILE A 164 -9.33 -1.34 -12.54
CA ILE A 164 -8.05 -1.92 -12.96
C ILE A 164 -7.83 -3.29 -12.35
N VAL A 165 -8.09 -3.46 -11.06
CA VAL A 165 -7.90 -4.76 -10.40
C VAL A 165 -8.78 -5.80 -11.08
N ILE A 166 -10.04 -5.46 -11.39
CA ILE A 166 -10.94 -6.31 -12.16
C ILE A 166 -10.36 -6.62 -13.55
N LEU A 167 -9.93 -5.60 -14.30
CA LEU A 167 -9.34 -5.79 -15.64
C LEU A 167 -8.07 -6.66 -15.58
N LEU A 168 -7.23 -6.48 -14.57
CA LEU A 168 -6.04 -7.29 -14.33
C LEU A 168 -6.43 -8.75 -14.08
N CYS A 169 -7.38 -9.00 -13.17
CA CYS A 169 -7.87 -10.35 -12.89
C CYS A 169 -8.48 -11.02 -14.13
N LEU A 170 -9.26 -10.28 -14.93
CA LEU A 170 -9.83 -10.79 -16.18
C LEU A 170 -8.74 -11.13 -17.21
N ASN A 171 -7.69 -10.30 -17.32
CA ASN A 171 -6.56 -10.58 -18.21
C ASN A 171 -5.73 -11.78 -17.75
N VAL A 172 -5.50 -11.91 -16.44
CA VAL A 172 -4.84 -13.09 -15.86
C VAL A 172 -5.67 -14.35 -16.14
N LEU A 173 -6.99 -14.30 -15.94
CA LEU A 173 -7.87 -15.42 -16.26
C LEU A 173 -7.82 -15.79 -17.75
N ALA A 174 -7.87 -14.79 -18.64
CA ALA A 174 -7.74 -15.00 -20.08
C ALA A 174 -6.39 -15.66 -20.45
N LEU A 175 -5.29 -15.19 -19.84
CA LEU A 175 -3.96 -15.77 -20.02
C LEU A 175 -3.92 -17.24 -19.56
N VAL A 176 -4.46 -17.53 -18.37
CA VAL A 176 -4.54 -18.90 -17.83
C VAL A 176 -5.35 -19.81 -18.75
N LEU A 177 -6.55 -19.40 -19.17
CA LEU A 177 -7.39 -20.18 -20.09
C LEU A 177 -6.70 -20.42 -21.43
N PHE A 178 -5.94 -19.45 -21.93
CA PHE A 178 -5.20 -19.57 -23.18
C PHE A 178 -4.01 -20.53 -23.09
N VAL A 179 -3.31 -20.52 -21.96
CA VAL A 179 -2.20 -21.44 -21.64
C VAL A 179 -2.73 -22.87 -21.45
N LEU A 180 -3.86 -23.03 -20.75
CA LEU A 180 -4.49 -24.34 -20.49
C LEU A 180 -5.14 -24.96 -21.73
N LYS A 181 -5.37 -24.19 -22.82
CA LYS A 181 -5.98 -24.72 -24.04
C LYS A 181 -5.14 -25.88 -24.60
N PRO A 182 -5.73 -27.09 -24.77
CA PRO A 182 -4.99 -28.29 -25.11
C PRO A 182 -4.23 -28.15 -26.43
N ARG A 183 -3.02 -28.72 -26.50
CA ARG A 183 -2.27 -28.85 -27.76
C ARG A 183 -2.89 -29.99 -28.59
N PRO A 184 -3.03 -29.84 -29.91
CA PRO A 184 -3.40 -30.97 -30.77
C PRO A 184 -2.38 -32.10 -30.56
N ALA A 185 -2.89 -33.31 -30.32
CA ALA A 185 -2.10 -34.42 -29.80
C ALA A 185 -1.16 -35.00 -30.86
N GLY A 186 0.14 -34.90 -30.61
CA GLY A 186 1.14 -35.83 -31.16
C GLY A 186 1.36 -36.99 -30.19
N SER A 187 0.91 -38.17 -30.62
CA SER A 187 1.24 -39.57 -30.26
C SER A 187 1.49 -40.05 -28.81
N ALA A 188 0.95 -41.26 -28.55
CA ALA A 188 1.17 -42.25 -27.47
C ALA A 188 0.31 -42.17 -26.17
N LEU A 189 -0.30 -43.31 -25.80
CA LEU A 189 -1.16 -43.50 -24.61
C LEU A 189 -0.41 -43.36 -23.27
N ARG A 190 0.89 -43.70 -23.22
CA ARG A 190 1.74 -43.58 -22.01
C ARG A 190 1.94 -42.11 -21.60
N ASP A 191 2.00 -41.23 -22.59
CA ASP A 191 2.01 -39.78 -22.38
C ASP A 191 0.71 -39.25 -21.76
N SER A 192 -0.41 -39.93 -22.00
CA SER A 192 -1.73 -39.45 -21.58
C SER A 192 -1.92 -39.57 -20.06
N LYS A 193 -1.56 -40.71 -19.46
CA LYS A 193 -1.64 -40.91 -18.00
C LYS A 193 -0.65 -40.02 -17.24
N GLN A 194 0.60 -39.92 -17.70
CA GLN A 194 1.63 -39.07 -17.09
C GLN A 194 1.23 -37.59 -17.10
N ARG A 195 0.63 -37.11 -18.21
CA ARG A 195 0.08 -35.75 -18.34
C ARG A 195 -1.09 -35.53 -17.39
N LEU A 196 -2.00 -36.51 -17.25
CA LEU A 196 -3.12 -36.40 -16.32
C LEU A 196 -2.65 -36.27 -14.87
N ILE A 197 -1.73 -37.14 -14.43
CA ILE A 197 -1.16 -37.09 -13.07
C ILE A 197 -0.44 -35.75 -12.85
N SER A 198 0.36 -35.31 -13.82
CA SER A 198 1.08 -34.04 -13.72
C SER A 198 0.12 -32.85 -13.60
N ASN A 199 -0.93 -32.82 -14.41
CA ASN A 199 -1.95 -31.77 -14.36
C ASN A 199 -2.71 -31.82 -13.04
N ALA A 200 -3.04 -33.01 -12.52
CA ALA A 200 -3.71 -33.15 -11.23
C ALA A 200 -2.85 -32.59 -10.09
N ILE A 201 -1.54 -32.90 -10.07
CA ILE A 201 -0.61 -32.36 -9.05
C ILE A 201 -0.55 -30.83 -9.14
N LEU A 202 -0.41 -30.26 -10.35
CA LEU A 202 -0.40 -28.81 -10.55
C LEU A 202 -1.70 -28.17 -10.05
N ILE A 203 -2.86 -28.74 -10.41
CA ILE A 203 -4.17 -28.26 -9.98
C ILE A 203 -4.29 -28.31 -8.47
N VAL A 204 -3.90 -29.42 -7.83
CA VAL A 204 -3.96 -29.57 -6.37
C VAL A 204 -3.07 -28.55 -5.67
N LEU A 205 -1.84 -28.33 -6.15
CA LEU A 205 -0.93 -27.34 -5.56
C LEU A 205 -1.48 -25.92 -5.71
N VAL A 206 -1.99 -25.56 -6.89
CA VAL A 206 -2.54 -24.20 -7.14
C VAL A 206 -3.84 -23.98 -6.37
N LEU A 207 -4.78 -24.92 -6.41
CA LEU A 207 -6.04 -24.80 -5.66
C LEU A 207 -5.78 -24.83 -4.15
N GLY A 208 -4.86 -25.67 -3.67
CA GLY A 208 -4.45 -25.69 -2.27
C GLY A 208 -3.88 -24.35 -1.84
N TYR A 209 -3.01 -23.75 -2.64
CA TYR A 209 -2.45 -22.42 -2.39
C TYR A 209 -3.53 -21.34 -2.29
N VAL A 210 -4.46 -21.31 -3.25
CA VAL A 210 -5.56 -20.34 -3.26
C VAL A 210 -6.51 -20.57 -2.08
N ALA A 211 -6.93 -21.81 -1.83
CA ALA A 211 -7.88 -22.14 -0.77
C ALA A 211 -7.33 -21.80 0.63
N THR A 212 -6.08 -22.17 0.90
CA THR A 212 -5.43 -21.86 2.19
C THR A 212 -5.23 -20.36 2.39
N SER A 213 -4.89 -19.63 1.34
CA SER A 213 -4.75 -18.17 1.39
C SER A 213 -6.09 -17.46 1.62
N LEU A 214 -7.17 -17.91 0.95
CA LEU A 214 -8.53 -17.41 1.16
C LEU A 214 -9.08 -17.76 2.54
N ALA A 215 -8.68 -18.90 3.10
CA ALA A 215 -9.01 -19.29 4.47
C ALA A 215 -8.12 -18.60 5.53
N LYS A 216 -7.26 -17.64 5.13
CA LYS A 216 -6.34 -16.89 6.01
C LYS A 216 -5.33 -17.78 6.77
N LEU A 217 -5.10 -18.98 6.26
CA LEU A 217 -4.20 -19.94 6.88
C LEU A 217 -2.76 -19.57 6.60
N ASN A 218 -1.96 -19.46 7.66
CA ASN A 218 -0.53 -19.25 7.59
C ASN A 218 0.13 -20.01 8.75
N GLY A 219 1.44 -20.24 8.63
CA GLY A 219 2.25 -20.96 9.62
C GLY A 219 3.22 -20.06 10.37
N SER A 220 2.97 -18.75 10.41
CA SER A 220 3.80 -17.83 11.18
C SER A 220 3.52 -17.99 12.67
N ALA A 221 4.53 -17.77 13.52
CA ALA A 221 4.39 -17.80 14.97
C ALA A 221 3.82 -16.49 15.54
N THR A 222 3.03 -15.73 14.77
CA THR A 222 2.40 -14.45 15.18
C THR A 222 1.55 -14.57 16.44
N ALA A 223 1.03 -15.76 16.77
CA ALA A 223 0.33 -15.99 18.03
C ALA A 223 1.18 -15.63 19.27
N LEU A 224 2.52 -15.66 19.19
CA LEU A 224 3.41 -15.22 20.27
C LEU A 224 3.28 -13.72 20.59
N TRP A 225 2.87 -12.89 19.62
CA TRP A 225 2.67 -11.46 19.84
C TRP A 225 1.53 -11.15 20.79
N ARG A 226 0.58 -12.07 21.01
CA ARG A 226 -0.55 -11.85 21.93
C ARG A 226 -0.07 -11.54 23.35
N ILE A 227 0.98 -12.22 23.80
CA ILE A 227 1.59 -11.97 25.11
C ILE A 227 1.98 -10.49 25.27
N TYR A 228 2.48 -9.86 24.21
CA TYR A 228 2.91 -8.45 24.22
C TYR A 228 1.78 -7.47 23.89
N ALA A 229 0.89 -7.83 22.96
CA ALA A 229 -0.14 -6.94 22.43
C ALA A 229 -1.36 -6.83 23.35
N ASP A 230 -1.86 -7.97 23.86
CA ASP A 230 -3.09 -8.04 24.65
C ASP A 230 -2.94 -8.85 25.95
N ARG A 231 -1.72 -9.27 26.30
CA ARG A 231 -1.38 -10.07 27.48
C ARG A 231 -2.15 -11.39 27.57
N GLN A 232 -2.59 -11.94 26.43
CA GLN A 232 -3.26 -13.24 26.38
C GLN A 232 -2.30 -14.37 26.04
N ALA A 233 -2.72 -15.60 26.37
CA ALA A 233 -2.00 -16.81 25.97
C ALA A 233 -1.91 -16.91 24.43
N PRO A 234 -0.80 -17.44 23.90
CA PRO A 234 -0.54 -17.53 22.45
C PRO A 234 -1.30 -18.68 21.79
N THR A 235 -2.60 -18.80 22.07
CA THR A 235 -3.45 -19.93 21.65
C THR A 235 -4.61 -19.52 20.73
N ALA A 236 -5.04 -18.26 20.73
CA ALA A 236 -6.12 -17.84 19.84
C ALA A 236 -5.64 -17.79 18.38
N GLY A 237 -6.50 -18.27 17.47
CA GLY A 237 -6.20 -18.39 16.04
C GLY A 237 -5.34 -19.61 15.68
N LEU A 238 -4.89 -20.40 16.66
CA LEU A 238 -4.16 -21.64 16.41
C LEU A 238 -5.12 -22.77 16.04
N ILE A 239 -4.92 -23.35 14.86
CA ILE A 239 -5.73 -24.49 14.38
C ILE A 239 -5.02 -25.81 14.69
N PHE A 240 -3.69 -25.84 14.56
CA PHE A 240 -2.88 -27.03 14.79
C PHE A 240 -1.45 -26.67 15.21
N GLY A 241 -0.80 -27.55 15.98
CA GLY A 241 0.59 -27.39 16.41
C GLY A 241 0.76 -26.52 17.65
N THR A 242 1.94 -25.94 17.82
CA THR A 242 2.24 -24.95 18.87
C THR A 242 3.14 -23.86 18.31
N PRO A 243 2.92 -22.58 18.65
CA PRO A 243 3.82 -21.52 18.21
C PRO A 243 5.21 -21.73 18.83
N LYS A 244 6.26 -21.51 18.03
CA LYS A 244 7.65 -21.70 18.44
C LYS A 244 8.38 -20.37 18.35
N ALA A 245 9.21 -20.09 19.35
CA ALA A 245 10.03 -18.87 19.38
C ALA A 245 11.18 -18.87 18.37
N ILE A 246 11.50 -20.03 17.78
CA ILE A 246 12.48 -20.13 16.69
C ILE A 246 12.07 -19.27 15.50
N ARG A 247 13.04 -18.88 14.68
CA ARG A 247 12.84 -17.97 13.54
C ARG A 247 12.24 -16.63 13.97
N SER A 248 12.71 -16.09 15.09
CA SER A 248 12.32 -14.76 15.57
C SER A 248 12.59 -13.66 14.56
N ASP A 249 13.55 -13.83 13.65
CA ASP A 249 13.74 -12.95 12.50
C ASP A 249 12.47 -12.79 11.65
N GLU A 250 11.64 -13.82 11.56
CA GLU A 250 10.37 -13.79 10.82
C GLU A 250 9.23 -13.19 11.65
N TRP A 251 8.89 -13.77 12.80
CA TRP A 251 7.70 -13.35 13.53
C TRP A 251 7.94 -12.09 14.40
N VAL A 252 9.17 -11.80 14.84
CA VAL A 252 9.53 -10.56 15.57
C VAL A 252 10.00 -9.46 14.62
N GLY A 253 10.71 -9.80 13.54
CA GLY A 253 11.29 -8.84 12.61
C GLY A 253 10.40 -8.56 11.40
N GLU A 254 10.34 -9.53 10.48
CA GLU A 254 9.68 -9.39 9.18
C GLU A 254 8.18 -9.06 9.32
N THR A 255 7.45 -9.82 10.14
CA THR A 255 6.00 -9.67 10.24
C THR A 255 5.57 -8.28 10.75
N PRO A 256 6.13 -7.74 11.85
CA PRO A 256 5.82 -6.37 12.27
C PRO A 256 6.18 -5.31 11.21
N TRP A 257 7.24 -5.51 10.43
CA TRP A 257 7.56 -4.61 9.32
C TRP A 257 6.53 -4.69 8.18
N ILE A 258 6.04 -5.89 7.85
CA ILE A 258 4.93 -6.07 6.90
C ILE A 258 3.67 -5.37 7.41
N LEU A 259 3.33 -5.53 8.69
CA LEU A 259 2.17 -4.86 9.30
C LEU A 259 2.33 -3.34 9.34
N SER A 260 3.55 -2.84 9.59
CA SER A 260 3.90 -1.42 9.51
C SER A 260 3.71 -0.87 8.10
N GLN A 261 4.11 -1.63 7.06
CA GLN A 261 3.85 -1.28 5.67
C GLN A 261 2.36 -1.23 5.36
N ALA A 262 1.62 -2.27 5.78
CA ALA A 262 0.18 -2.33 5.56
C ALA A 262 -0.56 -1.17 6.21
N ALA A 263 -0.20 -0.82 7.45
CA ALA A 263 -0.76 0.32 8.18
C ALA A 263 -0.51 1.67 7.48
N ARG A 264 0.58 1.77 6.69
CA ARG A 264 0.95 2.97 5.91
C ARG A 264 0.52 2.92 4.45
N ARG A 265 -0.21 1.87 4.04
CA ARG A 265 -0.62 1.62 2.64
C ARG A 265 0.56 1.44 1.67
N PHE A 266 1.60 0.76 2.17
CA PHE A 266 2.75 0.27 1.42
C PHE A 266 3.58 1.37 0.72
N PRO A 267 4.01 2.45 1.41
CA PRO A 267 4.86 3.46 0.80
C PRO A 267 6.25 2.89 0.47
N VAL A 268 6.96 3.53 -0.46
CA VAL A 268 8.36 3.18 -0.76
C VAL A 268 9.26 3.48 0.43
N GLU A 269 8.98 4.57 1.14
CA GLU A 269 9.69 4.99 2.35
C GLU A 269 8.78 4.84 3.57
N ASN A 270 9.28 4.18 4.60
CA ASN A 270 8.57 3.95 5.84
C ASN A 270 9.52 4.11 7.05
N PRO A 271 9.51 5.27 7.72
CA PRO A 271 10.30 5.52 8.93
C PRO A 271 10.11 4.52 10.09
N GLY A 272 9.04 3.70 10.05
CA GLY A 272 8.81 2.64 11.03
C GLY A 272 9.50 1.31 10.70
N VAL A 273 10.34 1.28 9.66
CA VAL A 273 11.08 0.10 9.20
C VAL A 273 12.54 0.50 9.00
N GLY A 274 13.41 0.04 9.90
CA GLY A 274 14.84 0.40 9.90
C GLY A 274 15.04 1.92 9.79
N ASP A 275 15.87 2.36 8.84
CA ASP A 275 16.17 3.78 8.60
C ASP A 275 15.23 4.45 7.58
N GLY A 276 14.00 3.96 7.42
CA GLY A 276 13.01 4.58 6.53
C GLY A 276 13.05 4.10 5.07
N VAL A 277 14.22 3.87 4.49
CA VAL A 277 14.38 3.48 3.06
C VAL A 277 14.43 1.96 2.83
N MET A 278 14.30 1.19 3.92
CA MET A 278 14.43 -0.27 3.93
C MET A 278 13.34 -1.08 3.20
N PRO A 279 12.12 -0.60 2.87
CA PRO A 279 11.07 -1.50 2.36
C PRO A 279 11.43 -2.27 1.09
N LEU A 280 12.06 -1.61 0.12
CA LEU A 280 12.49 -2.25 -1.12
C LEU A 280 13.71 -3.18 -0.93
N LEU A 281 14.59 -2.84 0.02
CA LEU A 281 15.82 -3.58 0.32
C LEU A 281 15.52 -4.87 1.10
N ASN A 282 14.65 -4.79 2.11
CA ASN A 282 14.30 -5.90 3.00
C ASN A 282 13.12 -6.75 2.50
N ASN A 283 12.84 -6.73 1.20
CA ASN A 283 11.76 -7.54 0.59
C ASN A 283 10.41 -7.35 1.29
N LEU A 284 10.02 -6.11 1.56
CA LEU A 284 8.71 -5.79 2.10
C LEU A 284 7.74 -5.34 0.99
N PRO A 285 6.42 -5.50 1.17
CA PRO A 285 5.45 -4.99 0.22
C PRO A 285 5.50 -3.46 0.17
N ALA A 286 5.69 -2.90 -1.03
CA ALA A 286 5.68 -1.46 -1.30
C ALA A 286 4.99 -1.19 -2.66
N ARG A 287 4.27 -0.08 -2.82
CA ARG A 287 3.61 0.33 -4.08
C ARG A 287 4.64 0.82 -5.08
N HIS A 288 5.46 -0.11 -5.57
CA HIS A 288 6.55 0.15 -6.50
C HIS A 288 6.50 -0.86 -7.64
N TRP A 289 6.89 -0.43 -8.84
CA TRP A 289 6.82 -1.27 -10.05
C TRP A 289 7.64 -2.56 -9.95
N THR A 290 8.71 -2.56 -9.13
CA THR A 290 9.54 -3.75 -8.89
C THR A 290 8.77 -4.90 -8.24
N MET A 291 7.61 -4.65 -7.63
CA MET A 291 6.75 -5.71 -7.09
C MET A 291 6.21 -6.65 -8.17
N LEU A 292 6.26 -6.26 -9.45
CA LEU A 292 5.96 -7.14 -10.56
C LEU A 292 6.84 -8.41 -10.53
N PHE A 293 8.07 -8.30 -10.06
CA PHE A 293 9.03 -9.41 -9.98
C PHE A 293 9.01 -10.14 -8.63
N ARG A 294 8.05 -9.80 -7.76
CA ARG A 294 7.89 -10.37 -6.42
C ARG A 294 6.50 -10.98 -6.27
N PRO A 295 6.20 -12.10 -6.97
CA PRO A 295 4.88 -12.71 -6.97
C PRO A 295 4.35 -13.05 -5.59
N GLN A 296 5.23 -13.36 -4.64
CA GLN A 296 4.88 -13.58 -3.24
C GLN A 296 4.20 -12.37 -2.57
N MET A 297 4.39 -11.15 -3.10
CA MET A 297 3.84 -9.92 -2.52
C MET A 297 2.52 -9.47 -3.16
N TRP A 298 2.06 -10.12 -4.23
CA TRP A 298 0.93 -9.62 -5.01
C TRP A 298 -0.38 -9.53 -4.20
N GLY A 299 -0.58 -10.45 -3.25
CA GLY A 299 -1.75 -10.44 -2.36
C GLY A 299 -1.95 -9.09 -1.63
N PHE A 300 -0.86 -8.43 -1.22
CA PHE A 300 -0.92 -7.15 -0.47
C PHE A 300 -1.54 -5.99 -1.26
N PHE A 301 -1.67 -6.12 -2.57
CA PHE A 301 -2.24 -5.08 -3.42
C PHE A 301 -3.66 -5.40 -3.90
N MET A 302 -4.14 -6.62 -3.67
CA MET A 302 -5.41 -7.14 -4.19
C MET A 302 -6.41 -7.46 -3.09
N THR A 303 -5.94 -7.81 -1.89
CA THR A 303 -6.79 -8.24 -0.76
C THR A 303 -6.51 -7.42 0.50
N ASP A 304 -7.25 -7.67 1.57
CA ASP A 304 -6.89 -7.18 2.90
C ASP A 304 -5.62 -7.88 3.44
N VAL A 305 -5.10 -7.33 4.53
CA VAL A 305 -3.81 -7.67 5.12
C VAL A 305 -3.75 -9.13 5.58
N GLU A 306 -4.82 -9.69 6.12
CA GLU A 306 -4.83 -11.07 6.64
C GLU A 306 -4.72 -12.09 5.51
N HIS A 307 -5.55 -11.94 4.47
CA HIS A 307 -5.48 -12.79 3.29
C HIS A 307 -4.16 -12.60 2.53
N ALA A 308 -3.66 -11.36 2.45
CA ALA A 308 -2.40 -11.05 1.79
C ALA A 308 -1.20 -11.68 2.52
N PHE A 309 -1.21 -11.64 3.86
CA PHE A 309 -0.18 -12.27 4.67
C PHE A 309 -0.21 -13.80 4.53
N ALA A 310 -1.39 -14.41 4.51
CA ALA A 310 -1.56 -15.83 4.23
C ALA A 310 -1.05 -16.21 2.83
N PHE A 311 -1.40 -15.42 1.81
CA PHE A 311 -0.91 -15.56 0.45
C PHE A 311 0.62 -15.51 0.37
N TYR A 312 1.23 -14.53 1.05
CA TYR A 312 2.69 -14.39 1.15
C TYR A 312 3.33 -15.61 1.82
N TRP A 313 2.76 -16.06 2.94
CA TRP A 313 3.30 -17.18 3.70
C TRP A 313 3.21 -18.50 2.93
N ASN A 314 2.04 -18.78 2.36
CA ASN A 314 1.78 -20.01 1.63
C ASN A 314 2.62 -20.07 0.35
N PHE A 315 3.06 -18.94 -0.21
CA PHE A 315 3.97 -18.91 -1.36
C PHE A 315 5.28 -19.63 -1.04
N LYS A 316 5.79 -19.55 0.20
CA LYS A 316 7.03 -20.23 0.61
C LYS A 316 6.92 -21.74 0.45
N TRP A 317 5.81 -22.33 0.89
CA TRP A 317 5.58 -23.78 0.83
C TRP A 317 5.13 -24.25 -0.56
N PHE A 318 4.06 -23.67 -1.09
CA PHE A 318 3.51 -24.08 -2.37
C PHE A 318 4.42 -23.72 -3.53
N GLY A 319 5.11 -22.57 -3.47
CA GLY A 319 6.12 -22.19 -4.46
C GLY A 319 7.30 -23.15 -4.47
N LEU A 320 7.79 -23.59 -3.31
CA LEU A 320 8.83 -24.60 -3.20
C LEU A 320 8.39 -25.95 -3.80
N LEU A 321 7.21 -26.46 -3.41
CA LEU A 321 6.68 -27.72 -3.90
C LEU A 321 6.42 -27.69 -5.42
N LEU A 322 5.81 -26.62 -5.91
CA LEU A 322 5.55 -26.41 -7.33
C LEU A 322 6.86 -26.31 -8.13
N GLY A 323 7.82 -25.53 -7.64
CA GLY A 323 9.13 -25.38 -8.26
C GLY A 323 9.89 -26.71 -8.33
N ALA A 324 9.93 -27.45 -7.22
CA ALA A 324 10.55 -28.77 -7.17
C ALA A 324 9.88 -29.77 -8.13
N PHE A 325 8.54 -29.81 -8.14
CA PHE A 325 7.79 -30.67 -9.05
C PHE A 325 8.09 -30.36 -10.52
N LEU A 326 8.06 -29.08 -10.91
CA LEU A 326 8.37 -28.64 -12.27
C LEU A 326 9.81 -28.93 -12.67
N PHE A 327 10.76 -28.72 -11.76
CA PHE A 327 12.17 -29.02 -11.97
C PHE A 327 12.41 -30.52 -12.22
N LEU A 328 11.87 -31.38 -11.35
CA LEU A 328 11.98 -32.83 -11.51
C LEU A 328 11.30 -33.30 -12.81
N GLN A 329 10.16 -32.69 -13.18
CA GLN A 329 9.51 -32.98 -14.45
C GLN A 329 10.36 -32.57 -15.66
N ALA A 330 11.08 -31.44 -15.57
CA ALA A 330 11.96 -30.98 -16.64
C ALA A 330 13.16 -31.93 -16.83
N ILE A 331 13.78 -32.36 -15.72
CA ILE A 331 14.89 -33.33 -15.77
C ILE A 331 14.42 -34.69 -16.26
N ALA A 332 13.27 -35.18 -15.81
CA ALA A 332 12.75 -36.48 -16.22
C ALA A 332 12.29 -36.54 -17.69
N ARG A 333 12.23 -35.39 -18.38
CA ARG A 333 11.90 -35.28 -19.81
C ARG A 333 13.12 -35.05 -20.70
N GLY A 334 14.26 -34.64 -20.13
CA GLY A 334 15.54 -34.50 -20.84
C GLY A 334 16.27 -35.83 -20.86
#